data_AF-A0A7X3X3G0-F1
#
_entry.id   AF-A0A7X3X3G0-F1
#
_cell.length_a   1.000
_cell.length_b   1.000
_cell.length_c   1.000
_cell.angle_alpha   90.00
_cell.angle_beta   90.00
_cell.angle_gamma   90.00
#
_symmetry.space_group_name_H-M   'P 1'
#
loop_
_entity.id
_entity.type
_entity.pdbx_description
1 polymer ?
#
loop_
_entity_poly.entity_id
_entity_poly.type
_entity_poly.pdbx_seq_one_letter_code
_entity_poly.pdbx_strand_id
1 'polypeptide(L)'
;IWLFLYVSGSRCCLLETPPNTPDTSRAAQARDAAREALETQLRTGEPIPLNYAGLVGRHGGLSAIHLAAREGHAATVGALLDGGVPIDLPSAADHSTPMLVAAINGYFDLVAELLARGADPNAASDAGATPLYAVLNVHWAPKARHPQPLEHEQQQTDYLELMRALLDADADVNARLRHTLWYTTYNRDLLGVGRAGATPFWRAVHATDVPAMKLLLEYGADPDLPTIKVSQRGGGRPGQSDPSGLPPIPIGGPAVYPIHAAAGVGYGQGYAGNSHRHAPEGWMPTMRFLVEELGADVNARDLNGYTPVHHAAARGDNEMILYLVEKGADVTAVARNGRTTADMANGPVQRIQPFPATVALLERMGAKNNHRCVSC
;
A
#
# COMPACT_ATOMS: atom_id res chain seq x y z
N ILE A 1 -20.70 7.90 -39.74
CA ILE A 1 -20.01 9.04 -40.38
C ILE A 1 -18.53 8.93 -39.99
N TRP A 2 -17.74 8.49 -40.98
CA TRP A 2 -16.27 8.44 -41.12
C TRP A 2 -15.40 7.63 -40.14
N LEU A 3 -15.14 6.40 -40.58
CA LEU A 3 -13.94 5.61 -40.28
C LEU A 3 -12.82 6.08 -41.24
N PHE A 4 -11.67 6.53 -40.73
CA PHE A 4 -10.49 6.80 -41.57
C PHE A 4 -9.58 5.56 -41.60
N LEU A 5 -9.60 4.85 -42.72
CA LEU A 5 -8.60 3.83 -43.09
C LEU A 5 -7.46 4.54 -43.82
N TYR A 6 -6.26 4.54 -43.22
CA TYR A 6 -5.03 4.93 -43.90
C TYR A 6 -4.43 3.68 -44.55
N VAL A 7 -4.50 3.59 -45.87
CA VAL A 7 -3.83 2.55 -46.66
C VAL A 7 -2.45 3.05 -47.02
N SER A 8 -1.42 2.52 -46.37
CA SER A 8 -0.04 2.59 -46.87
C SER A 8 0.31 1.24 -47.49
N GLY A 9 0.57 1.25 -48.79
CA GLY A 9 0.93 0.08 -49.56
C GLY A 9 2.26 -0.50 -49.10
N SER A 10 2.25 -1.79 -48.77
CA SER A 10 3.44 -2.64 -48.80
C SER A 10 2.99 -4.08 -49.03
N ARG A 11 3.77 -4.77 -49.86
CA ARG A 11 3.47 -6.06 -50.48
C ARG A 11 3.03 -7.12 -49.47
N CYS A 12 1.96 -7.83 -49.81
CA CYS A 12 1.51 -9.03 -49.13
C CYS A 12 2.59 -10.12 -49.26
N CYS A 13 3.39 -10.31 -48.21
CA CYS A 13 4.13 -11.55 -48.01
C CYS A 13 3.27 -12.44 -47.11
N LEU A 14 2.70 -13.50 -47.67
CA LEU A 14 2.16 -14.62 -46.90
C LEU A 14 3.34 -15.29 -46.18
N LEU A 15 3.62 -14.85 -44.96
CA LEU A 15 4.39 -15.65 -44.01
C LEU A 15 3.40 -16.64 -43.37
N GLU A 16 3.48 -17.89 -43.80
CA GLU A 16 2.90 -19.00 -43.04
C GLU A 16 3.51 -18.94 -41.63
N THR A 17 2.66 -18.66 -40.64
CA THR A 17 3.06 -18.81 -39.24
C THR A 17 3.16 -20.31 -38.95
N PRO A 18 4.29 -20.82 -38.46
CA PRO A 18 4.38 -22.22 -38.09
C PRO A 18 3.37 -22.50 -36.97
N PRO A 19 2.80 -23.72 -36.90
CA PRO A 19 1.84 -24.08 -35.88
C PRO A 19 2.48 -23.84 -34.51
N ASN A 20 1.79 -23.04 -33.69
CA ASN A 20 2.20 -22.66 -32.35
C ASN A 20 2.27 -23.93 -31.50
N THR A 21 3.44 -24.58 -31.47
CA THR A 21 3.69 -25.69 -30.55
C THR A 21 3.76 -25.09 -29.16
N PRO A 22 2.90 -25.51 -28.21
CA PRO A 22 2.95 -24.97 -26.86
C PRO A 22 4.35 -25.25 -26.30
N ASP A 23 5.04 -24.19 -25.86
CA ASP A 23 6.38 -24.27 -25.29
C ASP A 23 6.34 -25.15 -24.03
N THR A 24 6.61 -26.45 -24.24
CA THR A 24 6.55 -27.49 -23.21
C THR A 24 7.60 -27.26 -22.13
N SER A 25 8.65 -26.48 -22.42
CA SER A 25 9.72 -26.15 -21.48
C SER A 25 9.22 -25.22 -20.37
N ARG A 26 8.45 -24.17 -20.73
CA ARG A 26 7.84 -23.26 -19.75
C ARG A 26 6.78 -23.95 -18.91
N ALA A 27 5.98 -24.82 -19.52
CA ALA A 27 4.97 -25.59 -18.81
C ALA A 27 5.59 -26.61 -17.85
N ALA A 28 6.70 -27.25 -18.22
CA ALA A 28 7.46 -28.14 -17.35
C ALA A 28 8.11 -27.37 -16.19
N GLN A 29 8.78 -26.24 -16.47
CA GLN A 29 9.36 -25.37 -15.43
C GLN A 29 8.32 -24.87 -14.42
N ALA A 30 7.12 -24.49 -14.89
CA ALA A 30 6.03 -24.08 -14.01
C ALA A 30 5.51 -25.23 -13.13
N ARG A 31 5.46 -26.46 -13.66
CA ARG A 31 5.07 -27.66 -12.91
C ARG A 31 6.10 -28.05 -11.86
N ASP A 32 7.39 -28.00 -12.21
CA ASP A 32 8.47 -28.31 -11.27
C ASP A 32 8.54 -27.27 -10.14
N ALA A 33 8.41 -25.97 -10.45
CA ALA A 33 8.32 -24.92 -9.44
C ALA A 33 7.09 -25.06 -8.53
N ALA A 34 5.95 -25.50 -9.07
CA ALA A 34 4.76 -25.77 -8.28
C ALA A 34 4.93 -26.99 -7.37
N ARG A 35 5.61 -28.05 -7.85
CA ARG A 35 5.92 -29.25 -7.07
C ARG A 35 6.88 -28.92 -5.93
N GLU A 36 7.94 -28.17 -6.21
CA GLU A 36 8.92 -27.73 -5.20
C GLU A 36 8.28 -26.82 -4.13
N ALA A 37 7.36 -25.95 -4.52
CA ALA A 37 6.61 -25.11 -3.59
C ALA A 37 5.67 -25.94 -2.69
N LEU A 38 5.00 -26.95 -3.25
CA LEU A 38 4.15 -27.88 -2.50
C LEU A 38 4.96 -28.76 -1.55
N GLU A 39 6.10 -29.30 -2.01
CA GLU A 39 7.03 -30.07 -1.18
C GLU A 39 7.58 -29.21 -0.04
N THR A 40 7.86 -27.93 -0.30
CA THR A 40 8.26 -26.97 0.74
C THR A 40 7.13 -26.74 1.74
N GLN A 41 5.90 -26.50 1.29
CA GLN A 41 4.73 -26.36 2.17
C GLN A 41 4.53 -27.60 3.04
N LEU A 42 4.65 -28.80 2.47
CA LEU A 42 4.53 -30.05 3.22
C LEU A 42 5.65 -30.22 4.25
N ARG A 43 6.84 -29.67 4.00
CA ARG A 43 8.00 -29.76 4.90
C ARG A 43 7.98 -28.69 6.00
N THR A 44 7.62 -27.45 5.67
CA THR A 44 7.74 -26.30 6.58
C THR A 44 6.40 -25.88 7.20
N GLY A 45 5.27 -26.34 6.65
CA GLY A 45 3.94 -25.84 7.00
C GLY A 45 3.67 -24.42 6.50
N GLU A 46 4.62 -23.79 5.80
CA GLU A 46 4.48 -22.43 5.30
C GLU A 46 3.60 -22.41 4.03
N PRO A 47 2.65 -21.46 3.91
CA PRO A 47 1.79 -21.38 2.74
C PRO A 47 2.60 -21.06 1.48
N ILE A 48 2.19 -21.68 0.36
CA ILE A 48 2.82 -21.48 -0.94
C ILE A 48 2.87 -19.97 -1.26
N PRO A 49 4.04 -19.43 -1.63
CA PRO A 49 4.18 -18.05 -2.05
C PRO A 49 3.20 -17.68 -3.16
N LEU A 50 2.31 -16.73 -2.86
CA LEU A 50 1.32 -16.25 -3.81
C LEU A 50 1.99 -15.61 -5.03
N ASN A 51 1.48 -15.92 -6.23
CA ASN A 51 1.84 -15.20 -7.44
C ASN A 51 1.15 -13.82 -7.45
N TYR A 52 1.45 -12.97 -8.44
CA TYR A 52 0.86 -11.64 -8.54
C TYR A 52 -0.67 -11.67 -8.49
N ALA A 53 -1.30 -12.56 -9.26
CA ALA A 53 -2.75 -12.73 -9.27
C ALA A 53 -3.31 -13.14 -7.90
N GLY A 54 -2.61 -13.99 -7.14
CA GLY A 54 -3.00 -14.38 -5.79
C GLY A 54 -2.82 -13.27 -4.74
N LEU A 55 -1.89 -12.33 -4.96
CA LEU A 55 -1.64 -11.21 -4.04
C LEU A 55 -2.58 -10.03 -4.24
N VAL A 56 -3.13 -9.90 -5.44
CA VAL A 56 -4.08 -8.86 -5.83
C VAL A 56 -5.52 -9.35 -5.71
N GLY A 57 -5.77 -10.61 -6.06
CA GLY A 57 -7.12 -11.17 -6.15
C GLY A 57 -7.74 -10.98 -7.54
N ARG A 58 -9.03 -11.28 -7.65
CA ARG A 58 -9.82 -11.06 -8.87
C ARG A 58 -10.35 -9.63 -8.87
N HIS A 59 -10.68 -9.08 -10.04
CA HIS A 59 -11.32 -7.77 -10.18
C HIS A 59 -12.35 -7.82 -11.32
N GLY A 60 -13.40 -6.99 -11.24
CA GLY A 60 -14.50 -6.97 -12.21
C GLY A 60 -15.80 -7.54 -11.66
N GLY A 61 -16.56 -8.30 -12.47
CA GLY A 61 -17.81 -8.93 -12.00
C GLY A 61 -18.88 -7.95 -11.54
N LEU A 62 -18.86 -6.72 -12.08
CA LEU A 62 -19.77 -5.64 -11.68
C LEU A 62 -21.15 -5.82 -12.33
N SER A 63 -22.19 -5.84 -11.49
CA SER A 63 -23.59 -5.74 -11.97
C SER A 63 -23.98 -4.27 -12.23
N ALA A 64 -25.21 -4.05 -12.70
CA ALA A 64 -25.71 -2.70 -13.04
C ALA A 64 -25.57 -1.69 -11.89
N ILE A 65 -25.87 -2.08 -10.64
CA ILE A 65 -25.76 -1.18 -9.48
C ILE A 65 -24.31 -0.80 -9.17
N HIS A 66 -23.37 -1.73 -9.37
CA HIS A 66 -21.95 -1.46 -9.19
C HIS A 66 -21.41 -0.50 -10.26
N LEU A 67 -21.84 -0.67 -11.51
CA LEU A 67 -21.47 0.25 -12.58
C LEU A 67 -22.06 1.64 -12.32
N ALA A 68 -23.33 1.74 -11.91
CA ALA A 68 -23.93 3.01 -11.55
C ALA A 68 -23.20 3.69 -10.37
N ALA A 69 -22.81 2.92 -9.35
CA ALA A 69 -22.03 3.43 -8.22
C ALA A 69 -20.62 3.87 -8.62
N ARG A 70 -19.96 3.14 -9.54
CA ARG A 70 -18.64 3.47 -10.09
C ARG A 70 -18.66 4.77 -10.89
N GLU A 71 -19.78 5.12 -11.51
CA GLU A 71 -19.92 6.38 -12.28
C GLU A 71 -20.64 7.48 -11.47
N GLY A 72 -20.93 7.24 -10.18
CA GLY A 72 -21.60 8.21 -9.31
C GLY A 72 -23.03 8.55 -9.70
N HIS A 73 -23.70 7.69 -10.46
CA HIS A 73 -25.07 7.92 -10.95
C HIS A 73 -26.09 7.66 -9.82
N ALA A 74 -26.13 8.55 -8.82
CA ALA A 74 -26.94 8.41 -7.61
C ALA A 74 -28.42 8.11 -7.90
N ALA A 75 -29.04 8.83 -8.85
CA ALA A 75 -30.42 8.58 -9.26
C ALA A 75 -30.64 7.17 -9.83
N THR A 76 -29.68 6.64 -10.59
CA THR A 76 -29.73 5.27 -11.12
C THR A 76 -29.52 4.24 -10.02
N VAL A 77 -28.61 4.49 -9.08
CA VAL A 77 -28.42 3.65 -7.90
C VAL A 77 -29.73 3.60 -7.09
N GLY A 78 -30.33 4.75 -6.79
CA GLY A 78 -31.62 4.84 -6.11
C GLY A 78 -32.72 4.04 -6.81
N ALA A 79 -32.90 4.22 -8.12
CA ALA A 79 -33.90 3.48 -8.89
C ALA A 79 -33.68 1.96 -8.89
N LEU A 80 -32.43 1.49 -8.89
CA LEU A 80 -32.11 0.07 -8.81
C LEU A 80 -32.44 -0.51 -7.42
N LEU A 81 -32.14 0.23 -6.36
CA LEU A 81 -32.52 -0.14 -4.98
C LEU A 81 -34.04 -0.19 -4.83
N ASP A 82 -34.75 0.81 -5.35
CA ASP A 82 -36.22 0.86 -5.34
C ASP A 82 -36.83 -0.30 -6.16
N GLY A 83 -36.11 -0.78 -7.17
CA GLY A 83 -36.44 -1.98 -7.95
C GLY A 83 -36.16 -3.32 -7.23
N GLY A 84 -35.65 -3.28 -5.99
CA GLY A 84 -35.42 -4.46 -5.15
C GLY A 84 -34.02 -5.08 -5.28
N VAL A 85 -33.05 -4.38 -5.88
CA VAL A 85 -31.64 -4.82 -5.84
C VAL A 85 -31.13 -4.70 -4.39
N PRO A 86 -30.50 -5.74 -3.81
CA PRO A 86 -29.92 -5.65 -2.47
C PRO A 86 -28.88 -4.53 -2.38
N ILE A 87 -28.94 -3.73 -1.31
CA ILE A 87 -28.06 -2.58 -1.10
C ILE A 87 -26.58 -2.98 -0.98
N ASP A 88 -26.31 -4.12 -0.35
CA ASP A 88 -24.98 -4.70 -0.18
C ASP A 88 -24.71 -5.86 -1.15
N LEU A 89 -25.29 -5.82 -2.36
CA LEU A 89 -25.05 -6.85 -3.37
C LEU A 89 -23.53 -6.96 -3.65
N PRO A 90 -22.88 -8.10 -3.37
CA PRO A 90 -21.45 -8.24 -3.62
C PRO A 90 -21.14 -8.39 -5.11
N SER A 91 -20.04 -7.80 -5.57
CA SER A 91 -19.48 -8.05 -6.89
C SER A 91 -19.11 -9.53 -7.06
N ALA A 92 -19.23 -10.07 -8.26
CA ALA A 92 -18.89 -11.47 -8.52
C ALA A 92 -17.38 -11.75 -8.50
N ALA A 93 -16.54 -10.70 -8.51
CA ALA A 93 -15.09 -10.86 -8.59
C ALA A 93 -14.41 -10.80 -7.22
N ASP A 94 -14.64 -9.73 -6.46
CA ASP A 94 -13.94 -9.44 -5.20
C ASP A 94 -14.87 -9.10 -4.03
N HIS A 95 -16.17 -9.36 -4.21
CA HIS A 95 -17.22 -9.09 -3.22
C HIS A 95 -17.34 -7.62 -2.79
N SER A 96 -16.80 -6.67 -3.55
CA SER A 96 -17.04 -5.25 -3.29
C SER A 96 -18.52 -4.91 -3.41
N THR A 97 -19.08 -4.19 -2.43
CA THR A 97 -20.46 -3.70 -2.45
C THR A 97 -20.58 -2.40 -3.27
N PRO A 98 -21.80 -1.96 -3.63
CA PRO A 98 -22.01 -0.68 -4.30
C PRO A 98 -21.42 0.51 -3.52
N MET A 99 -21.57 0.51 -2.19
CA MET A 99 -20.99 1.55 -1.32
C MET A 99 -19.46 1.55 -1.36
N LEU A 100 -18.83 0.38 -1.29
CA LEU A 100 -17.37 0.28 -1.41
C LEU A 100 -16.89 0.76 -2.79
N VAL A 101 -17.58 0.38 -3.87
CA VAL A 101 -17.26 0.84 -5.22
C VAL A 101 -17.40 2.36 -5.35
N ALA A 102 -18.45 2.97 -4.79
CA ALA A 102 -18.61 4.43 -4.76
C ALA A 102 -17.46 5.10 -3.98
N ALA A 103 -17.08 4.55 -2.82
CA ALA A 103 -15.98 5.05 -2.00
C ALA A 103 -14.62 4.98 -2.72
N ILE A 104 -14.34 3.87 -3.42
CA ILE A 104 -13.10 3.69 -4.22
C ILE A 104 -12.98 4.71 -5.36
N ASN A 105 -14.10 5.21 -5.88
CA ASN A 105 -14.13 6.20 -6.95
C ASN A 105 -14.37 7.63 -6.45
N GLY A 106 -14.43 7.85 -5.12
CA GLY A 106 -14.52 9.18 -4.53
C GLY A 106 -15.90 9.84 -4.60
N TYR A 107 -16.98 9.08 -4.81
CA TYR A 107 -18.35 9.60 -4.77
C TYR A 107 -18.88 9.67 -3.35
N PHE A 108 -18.31 10.56 -2.53
CA PHE A 108 -18.62 10.67 -1.10
C PHE A 108 -20.08 11.00 -0.80
N ASP A 109 -20.74 11.80 -1.63
CA ASP A 109 -22.17 12.11 -1.45
C ASP A 109 -23.03 10.85 -1.65
N LEU A 110 -22.67 10.01 -2.62
CA LEU A 110 -23.34 8.72 -2.84
C LEU A 110 -23.05 7.73 -1.73
N VAL A 111 -21.83 7.71 -1.17
CA VAL A 111 -21.51 6.87 0.01
C VAL A 111 -22.38 7.30 1.19
N ALA A 112 -22.49 8.59 1.46
CA ALA A 112 -23.35 9.11 2.53
C ALA A 112 -24.83 8.74 2.30
N GLU A 113 -25.33 8.83 1.06
CA GLU A 113 -26.69 8.39 0.71
C GLU A 113 -26.91 6.89 0.95
N LEU A 114 -25.97 6.04 0.51
CA LEU A 114 -26.06 4.59 0.70
C LEU A 114 -26.01 4.22 2.20
N LEU A 115 -25.15 4.89 2.97
CA LEU A 115 -25.07 4.72 4.41
C LEU A 115 -26.39 5.12 5.09
N ALA A 116 -26.97 6.26 4.71
CA ALA A 116 -28.28 6.71 5.21
C ALA A 116 -29.43 5.76 4.84
N ARG A 117 -29.29 5.01 3.74
CA ARG A 117 -30.22 3.94 3.32
C ARG A 117 -29.95 2.60 4.02
N GLY A 118 -28.98 2.53 4.92
CA GLY A 118 -28.68 1.34 5.73
C GLY A 118 -27.71 0.34 5.10
N ALA A 119 -26.84 0.78 4.18
CA ALA A 119 -25.75 -0.04 3.68
C ALA A 119 -24.77 -0.38 4.81
N ASP A 120 -24.26 -1.62 4.85
CA ASP A 120 -23.34 -2.06 5.91
C ASP A 120 -21.96 -1.37 5.78
N PRO A 121 -21.54 -0.53 6.75
CA PRO A 121 -20.26 0.17 6.69
C PRO A 121 -19.06 -0.77 6.87
N ASN A 122 -19.28 -2.02 7.27
CA ASN A 122 -18.26 -3.05 7.46
C ASN A 122 -18.15 -4.03 6.28
N ALA A 123 -18.99 -3.88 5.25
CA ALA A 123 -18.94 -4.75 4.09
C ALA A 123 -17.60 -4.57 3.35
N ALA A 124 -16.75 -5.60 3.45
CA ALA A 124 -15.40 -5.59 2.93
C ALA A 124 -15.24 -6.42 1.66
N SER A 125 -14.35 -5.97 0.76
CA SER A 125 -13.89 -6.83 -0.35
C SER A 125 -13.06 -8.01 0.14
N ASP A 126 -12.75 -8.96 -0.74
CA ASP A 126 -11.86 -10.09 -0.46
C ASP A 126 -10.49 -9.65 0.09
N ALA A 127 -10.02 -8.48 -0.33
CA ALA A 127 -8.78 -7.88 0.15
C ALA A 127 -8.90 -7.25 1.55
N GLY A 128 -10.07 -7.25 2.17
CA GLY A 128 -10.35 -6.66 3.48
C GLY A 128 -10.53 -5.13 3.45
N ALA A 129 -10.74 -4.52 2.27
CA ALA A 129 -11.00 -3.08 2.22
C ALA A 129 -12.46 -2.78 2.60
N THR A 130 -12.65 -1.97 3.63
CA THR A 130 -13.93 -1.39 4.03
C THR A 130 -14.09 0.02 3.43
N PRO A 131 -15.33 0.56 3.38
CA PRO A 131 -15.59 1.96 3.03
C PRO A 131 -14.70 2.96 3.80
N LEU A 132 -14.52 2.75 5.11
CA LEU A 132 -13.67 3.61 5.95
C LEU A 132 -12.22 3.66 5.45
N TYR A 133 -11.62 2.50 5.17
CA TYR A 133 -10.27 2.45 4.60
C TYR A 133 -10.23 3.07 3.19
N ALA A 134 -11.26 2.83 2.37
CA ALA A 134 -11.33 3.31 1.00
C ALA A 134 -11.36 4.84 0.90
N VAL A 135 -12.20 5.51 1.71
CA VAL A 135 -12.33 6.99 1.73
C VAL A 135 -10.97 7.64 1.99
N LEU A 136 -10.30 7.24 3.08
CA LEU A 136 -8.97 7.72 3.42
C LEU A 136 -7.93 7.37 2.36
N ASN A 137 -8.02 6.17 1.81
CA ASN A 137 -7.08 5.74 0.78
C ASN A 137 -7.21 6.58 -0.49
N VAL A 138 -8.43 6.87 -0.97
CA VAL A 138 -8.69 7.64 -2.20
C VAL A 138 -8.20 9.07 -2.06
N HIS A 139 -8.49 9.72 -0.93
CA HIS A 139 -8.06 11.08 -0.67
C HIS A 139 -6.53 11.22 -0.82
N TRP A 140 -5.77 10.28 -0.25
CA TRP A 140 -4.31 10.30 -0.22
C TRP A 140 -3.63 9.34 -1.20
N ALA A 141 -4.34 8.70 -2.13
CA ALA A 141 -3.73 7.71 -3.02
C ALA A 141 -2.74 8.41 -3.97
N PRO A 142 -1.56 7.82 -4.23
CA PRO A 142 -0.67 8.32 -5.27
C PRO A 142 -1.39 8.30 -6.63
N LYS A 143 -1.39 9.43 -7.32
CA LYS A 143 -2.05 9.58 -8.63
C LYS A 143 -1.01 9.54 -9.74
N ALA A 144 -1.35 8.88 -10.86
CA ALA A 144 -0.46 8.80 -12.00
C ALA A 144 -0.38 10.10 -12.78
N ARG A 145 0.57 10.20 -13.73
CA ARG A 145 0.74 11.37 -14.60
C ARG A 145 -0.39 11.54 -15.65
N HIS A 146 -1.30 10.58 -15.74
CA HIS A 146 -2.49 10.66 -16.59
C HIS A 146 -3.68 11.17 -15.77
N PRO A 147 -4.60 11.95 -16.34
CA PRO A 147 -5.81 12.39 -15.65
C PRO A 147 -6.48 11.22 -14.91
N GLN A 148 -6.69 11.39 -13.61
CA GLN A 148 -7.38 10.43 -12.76
C GLN A 148 -8.72 11.03 -12.33
N PRO A 149 -9.71 10.19 -12.02
CA PRO A 149 -10.94 10.63 -11.37
C PRO A 149 -10.61 11.42 -10.07
N LEU A 150 -11.15 12.63 -9.94
CA LEU A 150 -10.95 13.59 -8.82
C LEU A 150 -12.27 13.94 -8.12
N GLU A 151 -13.26 13.05 -8.22
CA GLU A 151 -14.66 13.36 -7.91
C GLU A 151 -14.83 13.76 -6.45
N HIS A 152 -14.05 13.15 -5.54
CA HIS A 152 -14.00 13.52 -4.13
C HIS A 152 -13.68 15.00 -3.88
N GLU A 153 -12.96 15.67 -4.78
CA GLU A 153 -12.63 17.09 -4.66
C GLU A 153 -13.81 18.00 -5.07
N GLN A 154 -14.87 17.42 -5.65
CA GLN A 154 -16.08 18.11 -6.15
C GLN A 154 -17.35 17.71 -5.39
N GLN A 155 -17.25 16.77 -4.43
CA GLN A 155 -18.38 16.36 -3.58
C GLN A 155 -18.70 17.44 -2.54
N GLN A 156 -19.93 17.43 -2.03
CA GLN A 156 -20.31 18.31 -0.92
C GLN A 156 -19.80 17.78 0.42
N THR A 157 -19.80 16.45 0.59
CA THR A 157 -19.34 15.77 1.79
C THR A 157 -17.82 15.71 1.79
N ASP A 158 -17.18 16.25 2.83
CA ASP A 158 -15.72 16.12 3.01
C ASP A 158 -15.34 14.70 3.44
N TYR A 159 -14.09 14.29 3.18
CA TYR A 159 -13.63 12.95 3.56
C TYR A 159 -13.63 12.72 5.08
N LEU A 160 -13.30 13.73 5.91
CA LEU A 160 -13.33 13.58 7.36
C LEU A 160 -14.77 13.51 7.87
N GLU A 161 -15.68 14.28 7.27
CA GLU A 161 -17.11 14.22 7.57
C GLU A 161 -17.67 12.83 7.24
N LEU A 162 -17.33 12.28 6.07
CA LEU A 162 -17.74 10.94 5.67
C LEU A 162 -17.12 9.85 6.54
N MET A 163 -15.83 9.97 6.89
CA MET A 163 -15.18 9.05 7.83
C MET A 163 -15.91 9.05 9.17
N ARG A 164 -16.25 10.23 9.70
CA ARG A 164 -17.03 10.35 10.94
C ARG A 164 -18.40 9.69 10.81
N ALA A 165 -19.12 9.93 9.70
CA ALA A 165 -20.42 9.30 9.47
C ALA A 165 -20.34 7.77 9.43
N LEU A 166 -19.31 7.21 8.78
CA LEU A 166 -19.06 5.75 8.77
C LEU A 166 -18.77 5.22 10.18
N LEU A 167 -17.96 5.92 10.96
CA LEU A 167 -17.62 5.54 12.34
C LEU A 167 -18.83 5.64 13.28
N ASP A 168 -19.66 6.68 13.12
CA ASP A 168 -20.94 6.82 13.84
C ASP A 168 -21.93 5.71 13.48
N ALA A 169 -21.79 5.12 12.30
CA ALA A 169 -22.53 3.94 11.84
C ALA A 169 -21.88 2.60 12.24
N ASP A 170 -20.94 2.60 13.19
CA ASP A 170 -20.28 1.39 13.72
C ASP A 170 -19.32 0.71 12.72
N ALA A 171 -18.67 1.49 11.84
CA ALA A 171 -17.54 0.99 11.06
C ALA A 171 -16.39 0.54 11.98
N ASP A 172 -15.87 -0.66 11.76
CA ASP A 172 -14.70 -1.21 12.44
C ASP A 172 -13.47 -0.36 12.12
N VAL A 173 -13.11 0.47 13.09
CA VAL A 173 -11.97 1.38 13.03
C VAL A 173 -10.63 0.64 12.86
N ASN A 174 -10.56 -0.63 13.26
CA ASN A 174 -9.38 -1.47 13.21
C ASN A 174 -9.45 -2.52 12.10
N ALA A 175 -10.41 -2.41 11.16
CA ALA A 175 -10.54 -3.31 10.03
C ALA A 175 -9.20 -3.43 9.27
N ARG A 176 -8.78 -4.67 9.02
CA ARG A 176 -7.45 -4.97 8.46
C ARG A 176 -7.57 -5.43 7.02
N LEU A 177 -6.74 -4.85 6.17
CA LEU A 177 -6.49 -5.42 4.85
C LEU A 177 -5.93 -6.84 4.98
N ARG A 178 -6.24 -7.70 4.03
CA ARG A 178 -5.72 -9.07 3.90
C ARG A 178 -4.71 -9.18 2.76
N HIS A 179 -4.93 -8.38 1.70
CA HIS A 179 -4.17 -8.46 0.45
C HIS A 179 -3.79 -7.06 -0.07
N THR A 180 -3.05 -7.03 -1.18
CA THR A 180 -2.79 -5.78 -1.90
C THR A 180 -4.05 -5.38 -2.65
N LEU A 181 -4.45 -4.11 -2.55
CA LEU A 181 -5.62 -3.59 -3.26
C LEU A 181 -5.36 -3.51 -4.77
N TRP A 182 -6.26 -4.07 -5.58
CA TRP A 182 -6.08 -4.14 -7.03
C TRP A 182 -6.12 -2.76 -7.72
N TYR A 183 -6.89 -1.82 -7.19
CA TYR A 183 -7.05 -0.45 -7.70
C TYR A 183 -5.93 0.51 -7.24
N THR A 184 -4.79 -0.04 -6.81
CA THR A 184 -3.69 0.75 -6.28
C THR A 184 -2.41 0.47 -7.05
N THR A 185 -2.40 1.00 -8.29
CA THR A 185 -1.36 0.82 -9.32
C THR A 185 0.07 1.02 -8.81
N TYR A 186 0.27 1.82 -7.76
CA TYR A 186 1.59 2.14 -7.23
C TYR A 186 2.09 1.17 -6.14
N ASN A 187 1.25 0.41 -5.44
CA ASN A 187 1.64 -0.08 -4.12
C ASN A 187 2.78 -1.12 -4.12
N ARG A 188 2.54 -2.31 -4.68
CA ARG A 188 3.49 -3.42 -4.49
C ARG A 188 4.75 -3.26 -5.32
N ASP A 189 4.59 -2.84 -6.58
CA ASP A 189 5.70 -2.88 -7.54
C ASP A 189 6.46 -1.54 -7.61
N LEU A 190 5.87 -0.46 -7.07
CA LEU A 190 6.37 0.89 -7.29
C LEU A 190 6.64 1.70 -6.01
N LEU A 191 5.86 1.55 -4.92
CA LEU A 191 6.12 2.22 -3.63
C LEU A 191 7.02 1.40 -2.71
N GLY A 192 7.07 0.08 -2.89
CA GLY A 192 7.94 -0.79 -2.09
C GLY A 192 7.44 -1.06 -0.67
N VAL A 193 6.15 -0.87 -0.39
CA VAL A 193 5.52 -1.17 0.90
C VAL A 193 4.32 -2.11 0.74
N GLY A 194 4.34 -3.23 1.46
CA GLY A 194 3.21 -4.14 1.56
C GLY A 194 2.18 -3.64 2.56
N ARG A 195 0.90 -3.55 2.14
CA ARG A 195 -0.20 -3.03 2.98
C ARG A 195 -1.14 -4.11 3.52
N ALA A 196 -0.84 -5.39 3.32
CA ALA A 196 -1.58 -6.45 4.01
C ALA A 196 -1.48 -6.22 5.52
N GLY A 197 -2.59 -6.30 6.24
CA GLY A 197 -2.68 -5.97 7.66
C GLY A 197 -2.77 -4.48 7.99
N ALA A 198 -2.71 -3.57 7.00
CA ALA A 198 -2.88 -2.15 7.28
C ALA A 198 -4.31 -1.87 7.80
N THR A 199 -4.40 -1.03 8.84
CA THR A 199 -5.64 -0.46 9.37
C THR A 199 -5.89 0.92 8.75
N PRO A 200 -7.09 1.51 8.91
CA PRO A 200 -7.33 2.92 8.65
C PRO A 200 -6.30 3.83 9.35
N PHE A 201 -5.95 3.55 10.61
CA PHE A 201 -4.94 4.32 11.34
C PHE A 201 -3.55 4.24 10.67
N TRP A 202 -3.09 3.03 10.34
CA TRP A 202 -1.83 2.86 9.61
C TRP A 202 -1.84 3.64 8.29
N ARG A 203 -2.97 3.63 7.57
CA ARG A 203 -3.12 4.36 6.31
C ARG A 203 -3.08 5.88 6.50
N ALA A 204 -3.64 6.41 7.59
CA ALA A 204 -3.62 7.83 7.94
C ALA A 204 -2.19 8.29 8.26
N VAL A 205 -1.47 7.48 9.03
CA VAL A 205 -0.06 7.69 9.35
C VAL A 205 0.81 7.70 8.09
N HIS A 206 0.59 6.76 7.18
CA HIS A 206 1.30 6.72 5.90
C HIS A 206 0.95 7.91 4.98
N ALA A 207 -0.19 8.57 5.20
CA ALA A 207 -0.55 9.84 4.57
C ALA A 207 -0.06 11.07 5.36
N THR A 208 0.57 10.89 6.52
CA THR A 208 0.89 11.96 7.47
C THR A 208 -0.32 12.84 7.86
N ASP A 209 -1.50 12.24 7.91
CA ASP A 209 -2.79 12.92 8.11
C ASP A 209 -3.19 12.89 9.59
N VAL A 210 -2.65 13.83 10.36
CA VAL A 210 -2.91 13.95 11.81
C VAL A 210 -4.40 14.15 12.13
N PRO A 211 -5.18 14.98 11.40
CA PRO A 211 -6.63 15.07 11.61
C PRO A 211 -7.35 13.72 11.52
N ALA A 212 -7.09 12.93 10.48
CA ALA A 212 -7.67 11.58 10.36
C ALA A 212 -7.19 10.65 11.49
N MET A 213 -5.91 10.73 11.89
CA MET A 213 -5.39 9.94 13.01
C MET A 213 -6.14 10.24 14.32
N LYS A 214 -6.36 11.52 14.63
CA LYS A 214 -7.09 11.95 15.82
C LYS A 214 -8.53 11.48 15.79
N LEU A 215 -9.22 11.65 14.65
CA LEU A 215 -10.57 11.13 14.45
C LEU A 215 -10.63 9.62 14.69
N LEU A 216 -9.70 8.84 14.14
CA LEU A 216 -9.70 7.39 14.31
C LEU A 216 -9.46 6.97 15.78
N LEU A 217 -8.60 7.71 16.50
CA LEU A 217 -8.36 7.47 17.93
C LEU A 217 -9.60 7.76 18.80
N GLU A 218 -10.41 8.75 18.45
CA GLU A 218 -11.70 9.02 19.14
C GLU A 218 -12.62 7.79 19.16
N TYR A 219 -12.51 6.91 18.16
CA TYR A 219 -13.34 5.70 18.01
C TYR A 219 -12.58 4.40 18.37
N GLY A 220 -11.41 4.49 19.01
CA GLY A 220 -10.68 3.32 19.52
C GLY A 220 -9.76 2.63 18.51
N ALA A 221 -9.21 3.38 17.55
CA ALA A 221 -8.12 2.88 16.72
C ALA A 221 -6.92 2.44 17.58
N ASP A 222 -6.34 1.29 17.27
CA ASP A 222 -5.10 0.81 17.87
C ASP A 222 -3.90 1.34 17.05
N PRO A 223 -3.07 2.24 17.64
CA PRO A 223 -1.97 2.88 16.94
C PRO A 223 -0.72 2.01 16.81
N ASP A 224 -0.69 0.83 17.43
CA ASP A 224 0.47 -0.05 17.43
C ASP A 224 0.39 -1.15 16.37
N LEU A 225 -0.77 -1.30 15.74
CA LEU A 225 -1.03 -2.34 14.75
C LEU A 225 -0.16 -2.18 13.49
N PRO A 226 0.78 -3.11 13.21
CA PRO A 226 1.59 -3.07 12.01
C PRO A 226 0.87 -3.74 10.84
N THR A 227 1.39 -3.55 9.64
CA THR A 227 1.12 -4.47 8.51
C THR A 227 1.67 -5.86 8.82
N ILE A 228 1.33 -6.87 8.01
CA ILE A 228 1.75 -8.25 8.20
C ILE A 228 2.68 -8.73 7.09
N LYS A 229 3.59 -9.63 7.46
CA LYS A 229 4.45 -10.35 6.50
C LYS A 229 3.60 -11.33 5.70
N VAL A 230 3.49 -11.11 4.40
CA VAL A 230 2.88 -12.07 3.48
C VAL A 230 3.94 -12.99 2.87
N SER A 231 3.52 -14.18 2.44
CA SER A 231 4.36 -15.06 1.62
C SER A 231 4.81 -14.32 0.35
N GLN A 232 6.09 -14.39 -0.01
CA GLN A 232 6.62 -13.74 -1.21
C GLN A 232 7.45 -14.72 -2.04
N ARG A 233 7.29 -14.66 -3.36
CA ARG A 233 8.20 -15.32 -4.31
C ARG A 233 9.53 -14.57 -4.34
N GLY A 234 10.63 -15.31 -4.15
CA GLY A 234 11.98 -14.74 -4.22
C GLY A 234 12.52 -14.25 -2.88
N GLY A 235 12.35 -15.02 -1.81
CA GLY A 235 13.09 -14.81 -0.56
C GLY A 235 14.60 -14.76 -0.81
N GLY A 236 15.32 -13.99 0.02
CA GLY A 236 16.75 -13.72 -0.12
C GLY A 236 17.56 -14.95 -0.49
N ARG A 237 18.60 -14.76 -1.32
CA ARG A 237 19.48 -15.85 -1.78
C ARG A 237 19.86 -16.73 -0.60
N PRO A 238 19.62 -18.06 -0.65
CA PRO A 238 19.99 -18.97 0.42
C PRO A 238 21.46 -18.75 0.81
N GLY A 239 21.72 -18.49 2.10
CA GLY A 239 23.07 -18.28 2.64
C GLY A 239 23.56 -16.83 2.72
N GLN A 240 22.74 -15.82 2.42
CA GLN A 240 23.09 -14.43 2.73
C GLN A 240 23.08 -14.24 4.26
N SER A 241 24.22 -13.83 4.84
CA SER A 241 24.29 -13.53 6.28
C SER A 241 23.38 -12.36 6.62
N ASP A 242 22.61 -12.50 7.70
CA ASP A 242 21.82 -11.41 8.28
C ASP A 242 22.68 -10.74 9.38
N PRO A 243 23.33 -9.59 9.09
CA PRO A 243 24.20 -8.92 10.05
C PRO A 243 23.42 -8.13 11.11
N SER A 244 22.08 -8.08 11.04
CA SER A 244 21.27 -7.32 12.01
C SER A 244 21.15 -8.02 13.36
N GLY A 245 21.34 -9.35 13.41
CA GLY A 245 21.13 -10.16 14.60
C GLY A 245 19.66 -10.33 15.01
N LEU A 246 18.72 -9.84 14.21
CA LEU A 246 17.28 -9.91 14.52
C LEU A 246 16.70 -11.31 14.24
N PRO A 247 15.81 -11.84 15.10
CA PRO A 247 15.16 -13.12 14.86
C PRO A 247 14.31 -13.06 13.59
N PRO A 248 14.20 -14.16 12.81
CA PRO A 248 13.37 -14.17 11.62
C PRO A 248 11.90 -13.96 11.97
N ILE A 249 11.19 -13.15 11.16
CA ILE A 249 9.76 -12.90 11.34
C ILE A 249 8.96 -13.96 10.58
N PRO A 250 8.05 -14.72 11.21
CA PRO A 250 7.22 -15.71 10.53
C PRO A 250 6.20 -15.05 9.60
N ILE A 251 5.66 -15.81 8.63
CA ILE A 251 4.51 -15.35 7.82
C ILE A 251 3.34 -15.04 8.76
N GLY A 252 2.65 -13.92 8.51
CA GLY A 252 1.61 -13.38 9.39
C GLY A 252 2.14 -12.54 10.55
N GLY A 253 3.46 -12.57 10.81
CA GLY A 253 4.11 -11.71 11.81
C GLY A 253 4.13 -10.22 11.41
N PRO A 254 4.52 -9.33 12.32
CA PRO A 254 4.53 -7.89 12.09
C PRO A 254 5.53 -7.51 10.98
N ALA A 255 5.13 -6.62 10.09
CA ALA A 255 5.96 -6.15 8.99
C ALA A 255 6.34 -4.67 9.12
N VAL A 256 5.40 -3.74 8.99
CA VAL A 256 5.70 -2.29 9.01
C VAL A 256 4.81 -1.63 10.05
N TYR A 257 5.41 -1.17 11.14
CA TYR A 257 4.72 -0.40 12.18
C TYR A 257 4.39 1.03 11.72
N PRO A 258 3.38 1.68 12.32
CA PRO A 258 3.03 3.08 12.03
C PRO A 258 4.21 4.06 12.11
N ILE A 259 5.14 3.91 13.06
CA ILE A 259 6.31 4.80 13.13
C ILE A 259 7.22 4.72 11.90
N HIS A 260 7.32 3.56 11.24
CA HIS A 260 8.03 3.44 9.97
C HIS A 260 7.28 4.14 8.84
N ALA A 261 5.95 4.09 8.84
CA ALA A 261 5.13 4.83 7.90
C ALA A 261 5.29 6.35 8.08
N ALA A 262 5.30 6.83 9.32
CA ALA A 262 5.58 8.23 9.64
C ALA A 262 7.01 8.66 9.27
N ALA A 263 7.98 7.75 9.27
CA ALA A 263 9.34 8.01 8.82
C ALA A 263 9.53 7.92 7.30
N GLY A 264 8.50 7.51 6.56
CA GLY A 264 8.51 7.41 5.11
C GLY A 264 8.98 6.07 4.58
N VAL A 265 8.57 4.96 5.19
CA VAL A 265 8.74 3.62 4.57
C VAL A 265 8.26 3.61 3.12
N GLY A 266 9.06 3.07 2.21
CA GLY A 266 8.80 3.08 0.77
C GLY A 266 9.21 4.39 0.06
N TYR A 267 9.26 5.52 0.77
CA TYR A 267 9.89 6.75 0.27
C TYR A 267 11.40 6.52 0.22
N GLY A 268 12.04 7.00 -0.83
CA GLY A 268 13.47 6.74 -0.99
C GLY A 268 13.81 5.30 -1.44
N GLN A 269 12.87 4.35 -1.40
CA GLN A 269 13.14 2.91 -1.64
C GLN A 269 12.32 2.32 -2.80
N GLY A 270 11.17 2.91 -3.16
CA GLY A 270 10.33 2.46 -4.26
C GLY A 270 10.81 2.92 -5.65
N TYR A 271 10.46 2.15 -6.69
CA TYR A 271 10.78 2.45 -8.10
C TYR A 271 10.00 3.64 -8.67
N ALA A 272 8.82 3.97 -8.14
CA ALA A 272 8.08 5.18 -8.53
C ALA A 272 8.50 6.43 -7.75
N GLY A 273 9.71 6.43 -7.18
CA GLY A 273 10.51 7.63 -6.92
C GLY A 273 9.71 8.82 -6.40
N ASN A 274 9.18 8.69 -5.18
CA ASN A 274 8.51 9.78 -4.46
C ASN A 274 7.10 10.17 -4.97
N SER A 275 6.46 9.36 -5.82
CA SER A 275 5.07 9.62 -6.28
C SER A 275 4.00 9.46 -5.18
N HIS A 276 4.40 9.39 -3.92
CA HIS A 276 3.51 9.30 -2.78
C HIS A 276 2.76 10.63 -2.58
N ARG A 277 1.52 10.56 -2.11
CA ARG A 277 0.80 11.72 -1.58
C ARG A 277 0.71 11.62 -0.07
N HIS A 278 0.97 12.74 0.58
CA HIS A 278 0.89 12.91 2.01
C HIS A 278 0.34 14.32 2.30
N ALA A 279 -0.15 14.55 3.51
CA ALA A 279 -0.59 15.86 3.95
C ALA A 279 0.58 16.85 3.91
N PRO A 280 0.34 18.09 3.45
CA PRO A 280 1.38 19.12 3.40
C PRO A 280 1.93 19.36 4.82
N GLU A 281 3.25 19.47 4.93
CA GLU A 281 3.96 19.67 6.21
C GLU A 281 3.67 18.61 7.29
N GLY A 282 3.11 17.45 6.92
CA GLY A 282 2.62 16.47 7.89
C GLY A 282 3.70 15.57 8.50
N TRP A 283 4.90 15.49 7.92
CA TRP A 283 5.97 14.56 8.33
C TRP A 283 6.37 14.72 9.81
N MET A 284 6.84 15.91 10.18
CA MET A 284 7.27 16.19 11.55
C MET A 284 6.11 16.19 12.56
N PRO A 285 4.94 16.81 12.28
CA PRO A 285 3.77 16.70 13.15
C PRO A 285 3.34 15.25 13.40
N THR A 286 3.30 14.40 12.36
CA THR A 286 2.93 12.98 12.51
C THR A 286 3.95 12.24 13.37
N MET A 287 5.25 12.43 13.11
CA MET A 287 6.30 11.78 13.90
C MET A 287 6.25 12.20 15.37
N ARG A 288 6.09 13.50 15.65
CA ARG A 288 5.94 14.01 17.02
C ARG A 288 4.71 13.46 17.70
N PHE A 289 3.57 13.43 17.01
CA PHE A 289 2.33 12.87 17.54
C PHE A 289 2.50 11.40 17.95
N LEU A 290 3.09 10.56 17.07
CA LEU A 290 3.34 9.16 17.40
C LEU A 290 4.30 8.97 18.59
N VAL A 291 5.39 9.74 18.66
CA VAL A 291 6.42 9.56 19.69
C VAL A 291 6.02 10.18 21.02
N GLU A 292 5.46 11.39 21.01
CA GLU A 292 5.20 12.19 22.22
C GLU A 292 3.82 11.94 22.80
N GLU A 293 2.80 11.76 21.95
CA GLU A 293 1.43 11.53 22.42
C GLU A 293 1.10 10.04 22.55
N LEU A 294 1.61 9.20 21.65
CA LEU A 294 1.31 7.76 21.62
C LEU A 294 2.45 6.86 22.13
N GLY A 295 3.64 7.41 22.40
CA GLY A 295 4.75 6.66 22.97
C GLY A 295 5.40 5.64 22.03
N ALA A 296 5.33 5.85 20.71
CA ALA A 296 5.87 4.93 19.73
C ALA A 296 7.40 4.75 19.86
N ASP A 297 7.86 3.50 19.78
CA ASP A 297 9.28 3.14 19.90
C ASP A 297 10.10 3.63 18.68
N VAL A 298 10.96 4.63 18.91
CA VAL A 298 11.86 5.21 17.90
C VAL A 298 12.91 4.24 17.36
N ASN A 299 13.11 3.10 18.03
CA ASN A 299 14.03 2.04 17.63
C ASN A 299 13.32 0.79 17.07
N ALA A 300 12.00 0.86 16.84
CA ALA A 300 11.23 -0.23 16.24
C ALA A 300 11.90 -0.72 14.94
N ARG A 301 11.79 -2.02 14.68
CA ARG A 301 12.39 -2.68 13.51
C ARG A 301 11.31 -3.22 12.60
N ASP A 302 11.30 -2.80 11.33
CA ASP A 302 10.40 -3.35 10.33
C ASP A 302 10.84 -4.75 9.85
N LEU A 303 10.09 -5.34 8.91
CA LEU A 303 10.35 -6.65 8.33
C LEU A 303 11.79 -6.81 7.81
N ASN A 304 12.36 -5.75 7.26
CA ASN A 304 13.71 -5.71 6.69
C ASN A 304 14.76 -5.32 7.73
N GLY A 305 14.35 -5.08 8.98
CA GLY A 305 15.19 -4.61 10.06
C GLY A 305 15.53 -3.13 9.97
N TYR A 306 14.80 -2.32 9.20
CA TYR A 306 15.01 -0.87 9.19
C TYR A 306 14.37 -0.22 10.41
N THR A 307 15.02 0.82 10.92
CA THR A 307 14.50 1.73 11.96
C THR A 307 13.85 2.96 11.31
N PRO A 308 13.09 3.77 12.05
CA PRO A 308 12.64 5.10 11.60
C PRO A 308 13.78 5.96 11.00
N VAL A 309 14.98 5.93 11.60
CA VAL A 309 16.14 6.69 11.08
C VAL A 309 16.57 6.22 9.68
N HIS A 310 16.46 4.92 9.37
CA HIS A 310 16.77 4.42 8.01
C HIS A 310 15.83 5.02 6.97
N HIS A 311 14.54 5.12 7.28
CA HIS A 311 13.53 5.69 6.37
C HIS A 311 13.70 7.21 6.23
N ALA A 312 13.96 7.92 7.33
CA ALA A 312 14.27 9.35 7.29
C ALA A 312 15.55 9.66 6.48
N ALA A 313 16.60 8.83 6.64
CA ALA A 313 17.84 8.94 5.86
C ALA A 313 17.61 8.72 4.36
N ALA A 314 16.74 7.80 3.97
CA ALA A 314 16.37 7.57 2.57
C ALA A 314 15.65 8.77 1.91
N ARG A 315 15.16 9.72 2.72
CA ARG A 315 14.54 10.98 2.29
C ARG A 315 15.48 12.19 2.41
N GLY A 316 16.66 12.03 2.98
CA GLY A 316 17.55 13.15 3.31
C GLY A 316 17.00 14.05 4.41
N ASP A 317 16.09 13.54 5.25
CA ASP A 317 15.33 14.31 6.23
C ASP A 317 16.14 14.52 7.53
N ASN A 318 17.09 15.46 7.47
CA ASN A 318 17.98 15.76 8.59
C ASN A 318 17.23 16.24 9.84
N GLU A 319 16.12 16.95 9.68
CA GLU A 319 15.30 17.42 10.80
C GLU A 319 14.71 16.24 11.56
N MET A 320 14.08 15.30 10.86
CA MET A 320 13.53 14.09 11.48
C MET A 320 14.61 13.21 12.10
N ILE A 321 15.77 13.08 11.46
CA ILE A 321 16.90 12.31 12.02
C ILE A 321 17.34 12.93 13.35
N LEU A 322 17.56 14.25 13.39
CA LEU A 322 17.97 14.95 14.61
C LEU A 322 16.95 14.78 15.73
N TYR A 323 15.67 14.91 15.40
CA TYR A 323 14.58 14.68 16.35
C TYR A 323 14.55 13.25 16.89
N LEU A 324 14.64 12.24 16.02
CA LEU A 324 14.64 10.84 16.45
C LEU A 324 15.84 10.53 17.36
N VAL A 325 17.02 11.08 17.05
CA VAL A 325 18.22 10.95 17.90
C VAL A 325 18.02 11.62 19.25
N GLU A 326 17.40 12.81 19.30
CA GLU A 326 17.02 13.47 20.56
C GLU A 326 16.11 12.57 21.42
N LYS A 327 15.25 11.78 20.79
CA LYS A 327 14.37 10.79 21.45
C LYS A 327 15.04 9.44 21.72
N GLY A 328 16.34 9.29 21.44
CA GLY A 328 17.12 8.09 21.75
C GLY A 328 17.20 7.06 20.62
N ALA A 329 16.97 7.45 19.37
CA ALA A 329 17.13 6.55 18.23
C ALA A 329 18.60 6.19 17.96
N ASP A 330 18.86 4.90 17.72
CA ASP A 330 20.16 4.36 17.36
C ASP A 330 20.44 4.55 15.85
N VAL A 331 21.36 5.46 15.55
CA VAL A 331 21.84 5.71 14.18
C VAL A 331 22.76 4.61 13.65
N THR A 332 23.33 3.77 14.52
CA THR A 332 24.31 2.73 14.16
C THR A 332 23.67 1.41 13.76
N ALA A 333 22.35 1.32 13.91
CA ALA A 333 21.55 0.15 13.55
C ALA A 333 21.83 -0.34 12.12
N VAL A 334 21.93 -1.66 11.98
CA VAL A 334 22.13 -2.36 10.69
C VAL A 334 20.88 -3.17 10.36
N ALA A 335 20.40 -3.05 9.12
CA ALA A 335 19.27 -3.81 8.59
C ALA A 335 19.67 -5.23 8.15
N ARG A 336 18.69 -6.08 7.85
CA ARG A 336 18.91 -7.50 7.50
C ARG A 336 19.71 -7.70 6.21
N ASN A 337 19.66 -6.75 5.29
CA ASN A 337 20.45 -6.74 4.06
C ASN A 337 21.85 -6.09 4.26
N GLY A 338 22.21 -5.74 5.49
CA GLY A 338 23.46 -5.10 5.86
C GLY A 338 23.55 -3.61 5.54
N ARG A 339 22.43 -2.96 5.20
CA ARG A 339 22.39 -1.49 5.05
C ARG A 339 22.40 -0.83 6.41
N THR A 340 23.21 0.21 6.55
CA THR A 340 23.20 1.14 7.67
C THR A 340 22.31 2.34 7.37
N THR A 341 22.04 3.18 8.37
CA THR A 341 21.35 4.46 8.17
C THR A 341 22.07 5.36 7.15
N ALA A 342 23.41 5.43 7.19
CA ALA A 342 24.21 6.19 6.23
C ALA A 342 24.11 5.62 4.80
N ASP A 343 24.05 4.30 4.64
CA ASP A 343 23.82 3.68 3.32
C ASP A 343 22.46 4.07 2.73
N MET A 344 21.44 4.29 3.57
CA MET A 344 20.13 4.73 3.10
C MET A 344 20.16 6.16 2.57
N ALA A 345 21.06 7.03 3.05
CA ALA A 345 21.24 8.37 2.50
C ALA A 345 22.01 8.37 1.15
N ASN A 346 22.67 7.28 0.79
CA ASN A 346 23.42 7.13 -0.47
C ASN A 346 22.55 6.74 -1.69
N GLY A 347 21.22 6.91 -1.64
CA GLY A 347 20.36 6.46 -2.74
C GLY A 347 20.26 4.93 -2.79
N PRO A 348 19.39 4.33 -1.95
CA PRO A 348 19.30 2.88 -1.80
C PRO A 348 18.68 2.18 -3.02
N VAL A 349 18.23 2.96 -4.01
CA VAL A 349 17.80 2.50 -5.33
C VAL A 349 18.32 3.45 -6.41
N GLN A 350 18.53 2.94 -7.62
CA GLN A 350 19.17 3.63 -8.74
C GLN A 350 18.57 5.01 -9.11
N ARG A 351 17.33 5.30 -8.71
CA ARG A 351 16.56 6.46 -9.16
C ARG A 351 16.55 7.64 -8.19
N ILE A 352 17.25 7.54 -7.06
CA ILE A 352 17.29 8.60 -6.06
C ILE A 352 18.71 9.11 -5.93
N GLN A 353 18.85 10.43 -6.01
CA GLN A 353 20.14 11.09 -5.83
C GLN A 353 20.58 10.93 -4.35
N PRO A 354 21.87 10.68 -4.10
CA PRO A 354 22.40 10.67 -2.75
C PRO A 354 22.17 12.00 -2.03
N PHE A 355 22.16 11.96 -0.70
CA PHE A 355 22.05 13.12 0.18
C PHE A 355 23.36 13.34 0.96
N PRO A 356 24.40 13.98 0.39
CA PRO A 356 25.72 14.08 1.02
C PRO A 356 25.70 14.74 2.40
N ALA A 357 24.84 15.74 2.61
CA ALA A 357 24.68 16.39 3.92
C ALA A 357 24.18 15.41 4.99
N THR A 358 23.24 14.53 4.63
CA THR A 358 22.68 13.49 5.50
C THR A 358 23.68 12.37 5.77
N VAL A 359 24.44 11.95 4.75
CA VAL A 359 25.54 10.97 4.91
C VAL A 359 26.55 11.51 5.93
N ALA A 360 27.03 12.75 5.73
CA ALA A 360 27.99 13.38 6.62
C ALA A 360 27.43 13.57 8.05
N LEU A 361 26.13 13.85 8.19
CA LEU A 361 25.47 13.94 9.48
C LEU A 361 25.51 12.59 10.22
N LEU A 362 25.10 11.51 9.56
CA LEU A 362 25.04 10.17 10.14
C LEU A 362 26.43 9.63 10.45
N GLU A 363 27.42 9.86 9.59
CA GLU A 363 28.82 9.50 9.85
C GLU A 363 29.37 10.21 11.09
N ARG A 364 29.09 11.52 11.26
CA ARG A 364 29.47 12.26 12.48
C ARG A 364 28.81 11.70 13.74
N MET A 365 27.62 11.11 13.62
CA MET A 365 26.91 10.46 14.72
C MET A 365 27.33 8.99 14.93
N GLY A 366 28.30 8.48 14.17
CA GLY A 366 28.86 7.14 14.33
C GLY A 366 28.27 6.06 13.42
N ALA A 367 27.34 6.40 12.53
CA ALA A 367 26.84 5.46 11.54
C ALA A 367 27.94 5.11 10.51
N LYS A 368 28.19 3.83 10.30
CA LYS A 368 29.15 3.38 9.27
C LYS A 368 28.57 3.59 7.88
N ASN A 369 29.30 4.25 7.00
CA ASN A 369 29.02 4.29 5.58
C ASN A 369 29.72 3.13 4.87
N ASN A 370 28.98 2.21 4.26
CA ASN A 370 29.57 1.11 3.51
C ASN A 370 29.81 1.46 2.04
N HIS A 371 29.56 2.71 1.63
CA HIS A 371 29.69 3.22 0.27
C HIS A 371 28.89 2.41 -0.77
N ARG A 372 27.73 1.88 -0.36
CA ARG A 372 26.83 1.07 -1.20
C ARG A 372 25.86 1.92 -2.04
N CYS A 373 26.37 3.01 -2.60
CA CYS A 373 25.59 3.88 -3.46
C CYS A 373 25.22 3.15 -4.75
N VAL A 374 23.95 3.21 -5.16
CA VAL A 374 23.46 2.56 -6.39
C VAL A 374 23.28 3.58 -7.54
N SER A 375 23.20 4.86 -7.20
CA SER A 375 23.00 5.98 -8.14
C SER A 375 24.24 6.84 -8.35
N CYS A 376 25.31 6.59 -7.58
CA CYS A 376 26.68 6.96 -7.89
C CYS A 376 27.27 5.91 -8.85
#